data_AF-A0A558IHY3-F1
#
_entry.id   AF-A0A558IHY3-F1
#
_cell.length_a   1.000
_cell.length_b   1.000
_cell.length_c   1.000
_cell.angle_alpha   90.00
_cell.angle_beta   90.00
_cell.angle_gamma   90.00
#
_symmetry.space_group_name_H-M   'P 1'
#
loop_
_entity.id
_entity.type
_entity.pdbx_description
1 polymer ?
#
loop_
_entity_poly.entity_id
_entity_poly.type
_entity_poly.pdbx_seq_one_letter_code
_entity_poly.pdbx_strand_id
1 'polypeptide(L)'
;MTVLLLDPRWPTLIPLEAVGKLQGPVVFTDEVPVKVRWNFDQLLCGEDPAGHGVVVSTDPSHPQVRALIDAHAELVLAPSLEEPMWQAREVMTRARRIGEWERDQTHESLLPYLEEESAEFAEAVRERASDAELLKELGDVFLQVLFHAEIAARRGAFSLDDVAMSFVNKMRSRAPYLFDGTEDVVEVGEQERLWAEGKAREKD
;
A
#
# COMPACT_ATOMS: atom_id res chain seq x y z
N MET A 1 -1.55 25.30 13.76
CA MET A 1 -1.53 23.98 14.44
C MET A 1 -1.07 23.01 13.38
N THR A 2 -0.12 22.15 13.72
CA THR A 2 0.47 21.20 12.76
C THR A 2 -0.06 19.81 13.07
N VAL A 3 -0.44 19.06 12.05
CA VAL A 3 -0.84 17.66 12.18
C VAL A 3 0.25 16.80 11.55
N LEU A 4 0.88 15.97 12.37
CA LEU A 4 1.80 14.93 11.93
C LEU A 4 1.03 13.62 11.78
N LEU A 5 0.79 13.20 10.52
CA LEU A 5 0.18 11.91 10.21
C LEU A 5 1.25 10.88 9.93
N LEU A 6 1.30 9.86 10.79
CA LEU A 6 2.23 8.75 10.72
C LEU A 6 1.54 7.53 10.10
N ASP A 7 2.34 6.68 9.47
CA ASP A 7 1.83 5.44 8.90
C ASP A 7 1.52 4.43 10.02
N PRO A 8 0.29 3.89 10.13
CA PRO A 8 -0.05 2.92 11.16
C PRO A 8 0.78 1.62 11.06
N ARG A 9 1.33 1.29 9.87
CA ARG A 9 2.21 0.13 9.66
C ARG A 9 3.58 0.33 10.28
N TRP A 10 4.08 1.57 10.21
CA TRP A 10 5.40 1.95 10.70
C TRP A 10 5.36 3.27 11.46
N PRO A 11 4.67 3.31 12.61
CA PRO A 11 4.37 4.57 13.29
C PRO A 11 5.61 5.18 13.97
N THR A 12 6.75 4.50 13.91
CA THR A 12 8.06 5.01 14.34
C THR A 12 8.89 5.59 13.20
N LEU A 13 8.46 5.47 11.95
CA LEU A 13 9.11 6.12 10.80
C LEU A 13 8.59 7.54 10.66
N ILE A 14 9.19 8.43 11.44
CA ILE A 14 8.88 9.86 11.40
C ILE A 14 9.68 10.50 10.25
N PRO A 15 9.05 11.30 9.38
CA PRO A 15 9.75 11.98 8.30
C PRO A 15 10.87 12.87 8.84
N LEU A 16 12.08 12.73 8.32
CA LEU A 16 13.22 13.54 8.75
C LEU A 16 12.96 15.04 8.55
N GLU A 17 12.17 15.39 7.52
CA GLU A 17 11.74 16.76 7.25
C GLU A 17 10.83 17.37 8.33
N ALA A 18 10.26 16.56 9.22
CA ALA A 18 9.51 17.04 10.38
C ALA A 18 10.45 17.55 11.48
N VAL A 19 11.68 17.02 11.55
CA VAL A 19 12.68 17.46 12.53
C VAL A 19 12.98 18.94 12.34
N GLY A 20 12.92 19.70 13.44
CA GLY A 20 13.16 21.15 13.39
C GLY A 20 11.92 21.99 13.05
N LYS A 21 10.80 21.36 12.65
CA LYS A 21 9.55 22.07 12.30
C LYS A 21 8.44 21.89 13.33
N LEU A 22 8.56 20.89 14.21
CA LEU A 22 7.55 20.59 15.22
C LEU A 22 7.78 21.43 16.49
N GLN A 23 6.75 22.09 16.98
CA GLN A 23 6.78 22.89 18.21
C GLN A 23 5.77 22.35 19.23
N GLY A 24 6.11 22.40 20.51
CA GLY A 24 5.22 21.99 21.59
C GLY A 24 4.09 23.01 21.83
N PRO A 25 2.95 22.62 22.42
CA PRO A 25 2.66 21.33 23.04
C PRO A 25 2.29 20.24 22.02
N VAL A 26 2.56 18.97 22.38
CA VAL A 26 2.22 17.80 21.56
C VAL A 26 1.01 17.09 22.13
N VAL A 27 0.05 16.77 21.26
CA VAL A 27 -1.13 15.96 21.55
C VAL A 27 -1.08 14.72 20.68
N PHE A 28 -1.31 13.55 21.29
CA PHE A 28 -1.41 12.29 20.57
C PHE A 28 -2.87 11.85 20.56
N THR A 29 -3.36 11.41 19.41
CA THR A 29 -4.62 10.67 19.35
C THR A 29 -4.44 9.27 19.96
N ASP A 30 -5.55 8.62 20.31
CA ASP A 30 -5.54 7.42 21.15
C ASP A 30 -4.86 6.22 20.46
N GLU A 31 -4.97 6.12 19.14
CA GLU A 31 -4.40 5.05 18.34
C GLU A 31 -2.86 5.09 18.24
N VAL A 32 -2.23 6.23 18.55
CA VAL A 32 -0.76 6.35 18.44
C VAL A 32 -0.09 5.46 19.48
N PRO A 33 0.77 4.49 19.10
CA PRO A 33 1.39 3.59 20.03
C PRO A 33 2.27 4.30 21.06
N VAL A 34 2.27 3.83 22.32
CA VAL A 34 3.05 4.41 23.42
C VAL A 34 4.53 4.57 23.08
N LYS A 35 5.12 3.61 22.36
CA LYS A 35 6.52 3.64 21.91
C LYS A 35 6.88 4.84 21.02
N VAL A 36 5.90 5.42 20.32
CA VAL A 36 6.09 6.63 19.47
C VAL A 36 6.08 7.88 20.32
N ARG A 37 5.28 7.87 21.40
CA ARG A 37 5.15 9.00 22.33
C ARG A 37 6.44 9.20 23.14
N TRP A 38 7.15 8.11 23.42
CA TRP A 38 8.43 8.14 24.10
C TRP A 38 9.48 8.87 23.26
N ASN A 39 10.18 9.82 23.88
CA ASN A 39 11.21 10.65 23.26
C ASN A 39 10.72 11.58 22.14
N PHE A 40 9.40 11.70 21.89
CA PHE A 40 8.89 12.59 20.84
C PHE A 40 9.28 14.05 21.10
N ASP A 41 9.35 14.46 22.37
CA ASP A 41 9.80 15.79 22.78
C ASP A 41 11.23 16.13 22.28
N GLN A 42 12.07 15.12 22.01
CA GLN A 42 13.41 15.31 21.46
C GLN A 42 13.40 15.75 19.99
N LEU A 43 12.26 15.62 19.30
CA LEU A 43 12.08 16.04 17.90
C LEU A 43 11.60 17.49 17.79
N LEU A 44 11.17 18.09 18.91
CA LEU A 44 10.65 19.45 18.93
C LEU A 44 11.78 20.47 18.86
N CYS A 45 11.56 21.56 18.11
CA CYS A 45 12.53 22.65 18.00
C CYS A 45 12.35 23.76 19.05
N GLY A 46 11.29 23.69 19.85
CA GLY A 46 10.99 24.65 20.91
C GLY A 46 9.52 24.65 21.32
N GLU A 47 9.15 25.60 22.17
CA GLU A 47 7.76 25.89 22.51
C GLU A 47 7.11 26.77 21.43
N ASP A 48 5.84 26.51 21.10
CA ASP A 48 5.04 27.35 20.22
C ASP A 48 4.49 28.56 21.00
N PRO A 49 4.98 29.78 20.76
CA PRO A 49 4.51 30.97 21.46
C PRO A 49 3.07 31.36 21.12
N ALA A 50 2.54 30.86 19.99
CA ALA A 50 1.18 31.09 19.53
C ALA A 50 0.20 30.01 20.02
N GLY A 51 0.70 28.96 20.69
CA GLY A 51 -0.11 27.93 21.36
C GLY A 51 -0.88 27.00 20.41
N HIS A 52 -0.48 26.92 19.14
CA HIS A 52 -1.10 26.04 18.18
C HIS A 52 -0.63 24.59 18.29
N GLY A 53 0.62 24.31 18.67
CA GLY A 53 1.13 22.96 18.95
C GLY A 53 1.03 21.95 17.79
N VAL A 54 1.30 20.69 18.12
CA VAL A 54 1.35 19.55 17.19
C VAL A 54 0.36 18.48 17.61
N VAL A 55 -0.45 17.99 16.67
CA VAL A 55 -1.25 16.77 16.83
C VAL A 55 -0.59 15.65 16.06
N VAL A 56 -0.24 14.56 16.74
CA VAL A 56 0.31 13.34 16.13
C VAL A 56 -0.78 12.29 16.07
N SER A 57 -0.98 11.68 14.91
CA SER A 57 -1.98 10.65 14.69
C SER A 57 -1.50 9.62 13.66
N THR A 58 -2.07 8.42 13.71
CA THR A 58 -1.91 7.40 12.65
C THR A 58 -3.23 7.11 11.93
N ASP A 59 -4.30 7.81 12.29
CA ASP A 59 -5.63 7.67 11.70
C ASP A 59 -6.06 9.00 11.05
N PRO A 60 -5.94 9.13 9.72
CA PRO A 60 -6.38 10.34 9.01
C PRO A 60 -7.89 10.59 9.14
N SER A 61 -8.67 9.57 9.55
CA SER A 61 -10.11 9.68 9.79
C SER A 61 -10.48 10.02 11.24
N HIS A 62 -9.50 10.19 12.14
CA HIS A 62 -9.77 10.58 13.53
C HIS A 62 -10.55 11.92 13.56
N PRO A 63 -11.63 12.07 14.35
CA PRO A 63 -12.46 13.29 14.34
C PRO A 63 -11.67 14.58 14.58
N GLN A 64 -10.71 14.55 15.51
CA GLN A 64 -9.83 15.70 15.78
C GLN A 64 -8.91 16.02 14.59
N VAL A 65 -8.39 15.01 13.91
CA VAL A 65 -7.52 15.19 12.73
C VAL A 65 -8.34 15.82 11.61
N ARG A 66 -9.52 15.29 11.31
CA ARG A 66 -10.42 15.85 10.28
C ARG A 66 -10.76 17.30 10.55
N ALA A 67 -11.15 17.64 11.78
CA ALA A 67 -11.45 19.01 12.16
C ALA A 67 -10.26 19.97 11.93
N LEU A 68 -9.03 19.50 12.15
CA LEU A 68 -7.82 20.30 11.90
C LEU A 68 -7.49 20.44 10.42
N ILE A 69 -7.66 19.36 9.63
CA ILE A 69 -7.52 19.40 8.17
C ILE A 69 -8.53 20.36 7.56
N ASP A 70 -9.80 20.29 7.99
CA ASP A 70 -10.88 21.17 7.54
C ASP A 70 -10.61 22.64 7.91
N ALA A 71 -9.88 22.87 9.01
CA ALA A 71 -9.41 24.19 9.43
C ALA A 71 -8.09 24.62 8.75
N HIS A 72 -7.62 23.90 7.73
CA HIS A 72 -6.37 24.15 7.01
C HIS A 72 -5.13 24.17 7.90
N ALA A 73 -5.07 23.28 8.90
CA ALA A 73 -3.86 23.01 9.65
C ALA A 73 -2.70 22.61 8.71
N GLU A 74 -1.47 22.93 9.11
CA GLU A 74 -0.28 22.45 8.40
C GLU A 74 -0.22 20.93 8.52
N LEU A 75 -0.14 20.22 7.39
CA LEU A 75 -0.06 18.77 7.36
C LEU A 75 1.36 18.32 7.05
N VAL A 76 1.91 17.51 7.95
CA VAL A 76 3.15 16.76 7.72
C VAL A 76 2.75 15.30 7.62
N LEU A 77 2.82 14.74 6.41
CA LEU A 77 2.45 13.36 6.15
C LEU A 77 3.71 12.49 6.14
N ALA A 78 3.62 11.29 6.70
CA ALA A 78 4.57 10.25 6.39
C ALA A 78 4.52 9.96 4.88
N PRO A 79 5.62 10.06 4.12
CA PRO A 79 5.61 9.83 2.67
C PRO A 79 5.07 8.45 2.28
N SER A 80 5.15 7.46 3.18
CA SER A 80 4.57 6.12 2.96
C SER A 80 3.04 6.10 2.90
N LEU A 81 2.35 7.13 3.39
CA LEU A 81 0.91 7.32 3.22
C LEU A 81 0.55 7.79 1.81
N GLU A 82 1.50 8.41 1.10
CA GLU A 82 1.33 8.86 -0.28
C GLU A 82 1.68 7.77 -1.30
N GLU A 83 2.09 6.59 -0.84
CA GLU A 83 2.47 5.48 -1.69
C GLU A 83 1.23 4.88 -2.40
N PRO A 84 1.20 4.81 -3.75
CA PRO A 84 0.00 4.42 -4.50
C PRO A 84 -0.54 3.02 -4.18
N MET A 85 0.31 2.03 -3.92
CA MET A 85 -0.15 0.67 -3.59
C MET A 85 -0.87 0.64 -2.24
N TRP A 86 -0.36 1.38 -1.26
CA TRP A 86 -1.04 1.61 0.00
C TRP A 86 -2.40 2.29 -0.19
N GLN A 87 -2.46 3.37 -0.99
CA GLN A 87 -3.73 4.05 -1.28
C GLN A 87 -4.75 3.11 -1.93
N ALA A 88 -4.33 2.32 -2.92
CA ALA A 88 -5.19 1.36 -3.60
C ALA A 88 -5.77 0.31 -2.62
N ARG A 89 -4.93 -0.20 -1.70
CA ARG A 89 -5.37 -1.12 -0.65
C ARG A 89 -6.37 -0.49 0.31
N GLU A 90 -6.12 0.74 0.76
CA GLU A 90 -7.02 1.45 1.67
C GLU A 90 -8.36 1.79 1.02
N VAL A 91 -8.35 2.19 -0.26
CA VAL A 91 -9.56 2.41 -1.04
C VAL A 91 -10.38 1.13 -1.14
N MET A 92 -9.76 0.00 -1.49
CA MET A 92 -10.46 -1.30 -1.54
C MET A 92 -11.02 -1.72 -0.17
N THR A 93 -10.21 -1.59 0.89
CA THR A 93 -10.63 -1.89 2.27
C THR A 93 -11.85 -1.06 2.67
N ARG A 94 -11.82 0.24 2.32
CA ARG A 94 -12.94 1.16 2.56
C ARG A 94 -14.15 0.79 1.71
N ALA A 95 -13.99 0.51 0.43
CA ALA A 95 -15.06 0.12 -0.48
C ALA A 95 -15.79 -1.12 0.06
N ARG A 96 -15.05 -2.17 0.44
CA ARG A 96 -15.58 -3.37 1.10
C ARG A 96 -16.14 -3.14 2.51
N ARG A 97 -15.91 -1.97 3.12
CA ARG A 97 -16.50 -1.60 4.41
C ARG A 97 -17.83 -0.86 4.25
N ILE A 98 -17.95 0.03 3.25
CA ILE A 98 -19.08 0.97 3.14
C ILE A 98 -19.97 0.75 1.92
N GLY A 99 -19.46 0.13 0.85
CA GLY A 99 -20.19 -0.09 -0.40
C GLY A 99 -21.03 -1.36 -0.36
N GLU A 100 -22.30 -1.26 -0.74
CA GLU A 100 -23.24 -2.39 -0.74
C GLU A 100 -22.83 -3.44 -1.77
N TRP A 101 -22.62 -3.02 -3.02
CA TRP A 101 -22.21 -3.92 -4.11
C TRP A 101 -20.88 -4.59 -3.81
N GLU A 102 -19.88 -3.82 -3.36
CA GLU A 102 -18.55 -4.33 -3.08
C GLU A 102 -18.61 -5.37 -1.98
N ARG A 103 -19.38 -5.15 -0.92
CA ARG A 103 -19.53 -6.08 0.21
C ARG A 103 -20.13 -7.42 -0.17
N ASP A 104 -21.03 -7.44 -1.14
CA ASP A 104 -21.74 -8.64 -1.58
C ASP A 104 -20.90 -9.51 -2.53
N GLN A 105 -19.77 -9.01 -3.03
CA GLN A 105 -18.91 -9.78 -3.92
C GLN A 105 -18.23 -10.97 -3.23
N THR A 106 -18.11 -12.07 -3.99
CA THR A 106 -17.33 -13.28 -3.65
C THR A 106 -16.26 -13.51 -4.71
N HIS A 107 -15.39 -14.51 -4.52
CA HIS A 107 -14.44 -14.87 -5.56
C HIS A 107 -15.16 -15.29 -6.86
N GLU A 108 -16.25 -16.05 -6.72
CA GLU A 108 -17.02 -16.59 -7.83
C GLU A 108 -17.83 -15.51 -8.56
N SER A 109 -18.44 -14.56 -7.83
CA SER A 109 -19.23 -13.49 -8.46
C SER A 109 -18.37 -12.53 -9.29
N LEU A 110 -17.06 -12.44 -8.98
CA LEU A 110 -16.11 -11.57 -9.65
C LEU A 110 -15.45 -12.19 -10.89
N LEU A 111 -15.56 -13.51 -11.09
CA LEU A 111 -14.92 -14.18 -12.24
C LEU A 111 -15.31 -13.59 -13.60
N PRO A 112 -16.60 -13.28 -13.88
CA PRO A 112 -16.97 -12.69 -15.16
C PRO A 112 -16.28 -11.35 -15.43
N TYR A 113 -16.15 -10.51 -14.39
CA TYR A 113 -15.45 -9.23 -14.49
C TYR A 113 -13.96 -9.45 -14.75
N LEU A 114 -13.30 -10.34 -14.00
CA LEU A 114 -11.89 -10.66 -14.24
C LEU A 114 -11.64 -11.19 -15.66
N GLU A 115 -12.53 -12.03 -16.18
CA GLU A 115 -12.46 -12.52 -17.56
C GLU A 115 -12.61 -11.39 -18.58
N GLU A 116 -13.56 -10.48 -18.36
CA GLU A 116 -13.81 -9.29 -19.17
C GLU A 116 -12.59 -8.36 -19.17
N GLU A 117 -12.13 -7.87 -18.01
CA GLU A 117 -10.99 -6.93 -17.93
C GLU A 117 -9.70 -7.54 -18.51
N SER A 118 -9.49 -8.85 -18.32
CA SER A 118 -8.35 -9.54 -18.91
C SER A 118 -8.43 -9.62 -20.44
N ALA A 119 -9.65 -9.75 -20.98
CA ALA A 119 -9.91 -9.76 -22.41
C ALA A 119 -9.75 -8.36 -23.01
N GLU A 120 -10.26 -7.32 -22.34
CA GLU A 120 -10.13 -5.91 -22.75
C GLU A 120 -8.66 -5.50 -22.82
N PHE A 121 -7.86 -5.81 -21.79
CA PHE A 121 -6.41 -5.59 -21.84
C PHE A 121 -5.75 -6.31 -23.04
N ALA A 122 -6.10 -7.58 -23.25
CA ALA A 122 -5.54 -8.36 -24.35
C ALA A 122 -5.95 -7.82 -25.73
N GLU A 123 -7.17 -7.29 -25.86
CA GLU A 123 -7.66 -6.62 -27.06
C GLU A 123 -6.91 -5.31 -27.31
N ALA A 124 -6.81 -4.44 -26.30
CA ALA A 124 -6.08 -3.18 -26.39
C ALA A 124 -4.62 -3.38 -26.86
N VAL A 125 -3.95 -4.43 -26.38
CA VAL A 125 -2.61 -4.82 -26.87
C VAL A 125 -2.63 -5.24 -28.34
N ARG A 126 -3.58 -6.08 -28.77
CA ARG A 126 -3.68 -6.55 -30.16
C ARG A 126 -3.97 -5.42 -31.14
N GLU A 127 -4.79 -4.46 -30.73
CA GLU A 127 -5.16 -3.30 -31.52
C GLU A 127 -4.11 -2.18 -31.50
N ARG A 128 -3.05 -2.34 -30.71
CA ARG A 128 -2.00 -1.32 -30.52
C ARG A 128 -2.58 -0.01 -30.01
N ALA A 129 -3.44 -0.11 -28.99
CA ALA A 129 -3.99 1.03 -28.29
C ALA A 129 -2.89 1.90 -27.67
N SER A 130 -3.27 3.10 -27.24
CA SER A 130 -2.36 4.03 -26.58
C SER A 130 -1.91 3.52 -25.20
N ASP A 131 -0.74 3.95 -24.73
CA ASP A 131 -0.25 3.64 -23.38
C ASP A 131 -1.24 4.04 -22.28
N ALA A 132 -2.04 5.09 -22.52
CA ALA A 132 -3.09 5.51 -21.59
C ALA A 132 -4.22 4.48 -21.48
N GLU A 133 -4.60 3.83 -22.59
CA GLU A 133 -5.58 2.75 -22.59
C GLU A 133 -5.00 1.52 -21.91
N LEU A 134 -3.77 1.12 -22.27
CA LEU A 134 -3.10 -0.02 -21.63
C LEU A 134 -2.98 0.15 -20.10
N LEU A 135 -2.69 1.38 -19.65
CA LEU A 135 -2.63 1.70 -18.23
C LEU A 135 -4.01 1.58 -17.55
N LYS A 136 -5.08 2.04 -18.21
CA LYS A 136 -6.46 1.91 -17.72
C LYS A 136 -6.83 0.44 -17.55
N GLU A 137 -6.66 -0.36 -18.60
CA GLU A 137 -7.00 -1.78 -18.58
C GLU A 137 -6.19 -2.58 -17.54
N LEU A 138 -4.89 -2.28 -17.38
CA LEU A 138 -4.08 -2.87 -16.30
C LEU A 138 -4.58 -2.46 -14.90
N GLY A 139 -5.11 -1.25 -14.77
CA GLY A 139 -5.77 -0.78 -13.55
C GLY A 139 -7.02 -1.59 -13.24
N ASP A 140 -7.83 -1.91 -14.25
CA ASP A 140 -9.06 -2.69 -14.09
C ASP A 140 -8.76 -4.17 -13.77
N VAL A 141 -7.73 -4.77 -14.39
CA VAL A 141 -7.21 -6.08 -13.97
C VAL A 141 -6.68 -6.03 -12.52
N PHE A 142 -5.98 -4.96 -12.13
CA PHE A 142 -5.47 -4.81 -10.77
C PHE A 142 -6.60 -4.63 -9.74
N LEU A 143 -7.70 -3.97 -10.11
CA LEU A 143 -8.91 -3.87 -9.28
C LEU A 143 -9.43 -5.27 -8.89
N GLN A 144 -9.42 -6.22 -9.82
CA GLN A 144 -9.84 -7.60 -9.55
C GLN A 144 -8.89 -8.32 -8.57
N VAL A 145 -7.57 -8.12 -8.71
CA VAL A 145 -6.58 -8.64 -7.76
C VAL A 145 -6.83 -8.10 -6.35
N LEU A 146 -7.10 -6.79 -6.23
CA LEU A 146 -7.43 -6.13 -4.96
C LEU A 146 -8.70 -6.72 -4.32
N PHE A 147 -9.76 -6.92 -5.11
CA PHE A 147 -11.00 -7.53 -4.60
C PHE A 147 -10.75 -8.93 -4.03
N HIS A 148 -10.09 -9.81 -4.80
CA HIS A 148 -9.83 -11.17 -4.34
C HIS A 148 -8.93 -11.20 -3.11
N ALA A 149 -7.90 -10.34 -3.05
CA ALA A 149 -7.05 -10.20 -1.88
C ALA A 149 -7.84 -9.73 -0.65
N GLU A 150 -8.72 -8.74 -0.78
CA GLU A 150 -9.52 -8.20 0.33
C GLU A 150 -10.58 -9.20 0.82
N ILE A 151 -11.20 -9.97 -0.09
CA ILE A 151 -12.12 -11.07 0.25
C ILE A 151 -11.39 -12.15 1.06
N ALA A 152 -10.18 -12.52 0.66
CA ALA A 152 -9.36 -13.49 1.38
C ALA A 152 -8.89 -12.94 2.75
N ALA A 153 -8.49 -11.68 2.80
CA ALA A 153 -7.98 -11.03 4.01
C ALA A 153 -9.05 -11.00 5.11
N ARG A 154 -10.29 -10.67 4.75
CA ARG A 154 -11.43 -10.65 5.70
C ARG A 154 -11.78 -12.01 6.29
N ARG A 155 -11.41 -13.11 5.63
CA ARG A 155 -11.55 -14.47 6.16
C ARG A 155 -10.31 -14.95 6.92
N GLY A 156 -9.28 -14.12 7.03
CA GLY A 156 -8.01 -14.49 7.65
C GLY A 156 -7.20 -15.51 6.84
N ALA A 157 -7.41 -15.59 5.52
CA ALA A 157 -6.74 -16.57 4.65
C ALA A 157 -5.40 -16.06 4.11
N PHE A 158 -5.44 -14.97 3.35
CA PHE A 158 -4.26 -14.28 2.82
C PHE A 158 -4.61 -12.83 2.49
N SER A 159 -3.62 -11.96 2.43
CA SER A 159 -3.71 -10.54 2.10
C SER A 159 -3.06 -10.22 0.75
N LEU A 160 -3.17 -8.96 0.29
CA LEU A 160 -2.44 -8.50 -0.89
C LEU A 160 -0.92 -8.64 -0.72
N ASP A 161 -0.41 -8.43 0.49
CA ASP A 161 1.02 -8.56 0.81
C ASP A 161 1.47 -10.02 0.66
N ASP A 162 0.60 -10.98 1.00
CA ASP A 162 0.85 -12.41 0.79
C ASP A 162 0.83 -12.78 -0.71
N VAL A 163 -0.03 -12.15 -1.52
CA VAL A 163 -0.02 -12.31 -2.99
C VAL A 163 1.32 -11.82 -3.56
N ALA A 164 1.77 -10.64 -3.14
CA ALA A 164 3.06 -10.10 -3.56
C ALA A 164 4.23 -11.01 -3.11
N MET A 165 4.20 -11.48 -1.87
CA MET A 165 5.23 -12.39 -1.36
C MET A 165 5.23 -13.75 -2.07
N SER A 166 4.05 -14.26 -2.44
CA SER A 166 3.91 -15.47 -3.27
C SER A 166 4.59 -15.30 -4.63
N PHE A 167 4.44 -14.14 -5.27
CA PHE A 167 5.18 -13.81 -6.49
C PHE A 167 6.70 -13.77 -6.25
N VAL A 168 7.17 -13.05 -5.22
CA VAL A 168 8.60 -12.95 -4.90
C VAL A 168 9.20 -14.34 -4.65
N ASN A 169 8.55 -15.17 -3.83
CA ASN A 169 9.01 -16.53 -3.54
C ASN A 169 9.07 -17.40 -4.79
N LYS A 170 8.07 -17.29 -5.68
CA LYS A 170 8.08 -17.98 -6.97
C LYS A 170 9.25 -17.53 -7.84
N MET A 171 9.55 -16.23 -7.88
CA MET A 171 10.69 -15.72 -8.64
C MET A 171 12.02 -16.15 -8.03
N ARG A 172 12.15 -16.17 -6.69
CA ARG A 172 13.35 -16.71 -6.01
C ARG A 172 13.59 -18.19 -6.35
N SER A 173 12.51 -18.96 -6.48
CA SER A 173 12.56 -20.38 -6.84
C SER A 173 12.92 -20.60 -8.32
N ARG A 174 12.29 -19.88 -9.23
CA ARG A 174 12.31 -20.17 -10.68
C ARG A 174 13.24 -19.28 -11.49
N ALA A 175 13.68 -18.16 -10.93
CA ALA A 175 14.60 -17.20 -11.53
C ALA A 175 15.58 -16.68 -10.47
N PRO A 176 16.41 -17.55 -9.85
CA PRO A 176 17.29 -17.19 -8.74
C PRO A 176 18.33 -16.11 -9.11
N TYR A 177 18.69 -16.02 -10.39
CA TYR A 177 19.60 -15.01 -10.92
C TYR A 177 19.13 -13.56 -10.68
N LEU A 178 17.83 -13.35 -10.42
CA LEU A 178 17.31 -12.04 -10.03
C LEU A 178 17.68 -11.64 -8.59
N PHE A 179 18.27 -12.55 -7.80
CA PHE A 179 18.48 -12.38 -6.35
C PHE A 179 19.87 -12.76 -5.85
N ASP A 180 20.73 -13.34 -6.70
CA ASP A 180 22.04 -13.87 -6.30
C ASP A 180 23.23 -12.96 -6.65
N GLY A 181 22.95 -11.74 -7.13
CA GLY A 181 23.96 -10.77 -7.53
C GLY A 181 24.45 -10.93 -8.97
N THR A 182 23.76 -11.72 -9.79
CA THR A 182 23.98 -11.73 -11.24
C THR A 182 23.74 -10.34 -11.84
N GLU A 183 24.75 -9.80 -12.52
CA GLU A 183 24.68 -8.48 -13.19
C GLU A 183 24.59 -8.59 -14.72
N ASP A 184 25.04 -9.72 -15.29
CA ASP A 184 25.03 -9.97 -16.74
C ASP A 184 23.67 -10.47 -17.24
N VAL A 185 23.43 -10.30 -18.55
CA VAL A 185 22.24 -10.84 -19.21
C VAL A 185 22.26 -12.37 -19.15
N VAL A 186 21.21 -12.95 -18.60
CA VAL A 186 21.02 -14.41 -18.59
C VAL A 186 20.33 -14.83 -19.89
N GLU A 187 20.94 -15.75 -20.63
CA GLU A 187 20.41 -16.25 -21.88
C GLU A 187 19.08 -17.01 -21.69
N VAL A 188 18.18 -16.91 -22.68
CA VAL A 188 16.82 -17.50 -22.60
C VAL A 188 16.85 -18.99 -22.29
N GLY A 189 17.77 -19.75 -22.88
CA GLY A 189 17.88 -21.19 -22.62
C GLY A 189 18.21 -21.52 -21.16
N GLU A 190 18.98 -20.66 -20.49
CA GLU A 190 19.27 -20.81 -19.07
C GLU A 190 18.07 -20.40 -18.21
N GLN A 191 17.37 -19.33 -18.58
CA GLN A 191 16.12 -18.93 -17.91
C GLN A 191 15.08 -20.04 -17.96
N GLU A 192 14.88 -20.68 -19.12
CA GLU A 192 13.95 -21.81 -19.29
C GLU A 192 14.35 -23.02 -18.44
N ARG A 193 15.66 -23.35 -18.40
CA ARG A 193 16.19 -24.43 -17.57
C ARG A 193 15.91 -24.19 -16.09
N LEU A 194 16.28 -23.01 -15.57
CA LEU A 194 16.06 -22.63 -14.17
C LEU A 194 14.57 -22.62 -13.82
N TRP A 195 13.72 -22.15 -14.74
CA TRP A 195 12.28 -22.11 -14.54
C TRP A 195 11.67 -23.51 -14.43
N ALA A 196 12.10 -24.44 -15.29
CA ALA A 196 11.67 -25.84 -15.24
C ALA A 196 12.12 -26.52 -13.93
N GLU A 197 13.35 -26.28 -13.49
CA GLU A 197 13.89 -26.81 -12.23
C GLU A 197 13.15 -26.26 -11.00
N GLY A 198 12.87 -24.96 -10.96
CA GLY A 198 12.09 -24.35 -9.87
C GLY A 198 10.67 -24.88 -9.83
N LYS A 199 10.01 -25.05 -10.99
CA LYS A 199 8.69 -25.70 -11.08
C LYS A 199 8.67 -27.13 -10.56
N ALA A 200 9.75 -27.90 -10.77
CA ALA A 200 9.84 -29.28 -10.30
C ALA A 200 9.89 -29.35 -8.75
N ARG A 201 10.66 -28.45 -8.12
CA ARG A 201 10.80 -28.39 -6.65
C ARG A 201 9.52 -28.02 -5.90
N GLU A 202 8.60 -27.31 -6.56
CA GLU A 202 7.32 -26.90 -5.96
C GLU A 202 6.21 -27.96 -6.04
N LYS A 203 6.43 -29.04 -6.81
CA LYS A 203 5.46 -30.14 -6.95
C LYS A 203 5.65 -31.27 -5.92
N ASP A 204 6.76 -31.24 -5.19
CA ASP A 204 7.08 -32.15 -4.08
C ASP A 204 6.70 -31.53 -2.74
#